data_AF-E6S9B7-F1
#
_entry.id   AF-E6S9B7-F1
#
_cell.length_a   1.000
_cell.length_b   1.000
_cell.length_c   1.000
_cell.angle_alpha   90.00
_cell.angle_beta   90.00
_cell.angle_gamma   90.00
#
_symmetry.space_group_name_H-M   'P 1'
#
loop_
_entity.id
_entity.type
_entity.pdbx_description
1 polymer ?
#
loop_
_entity_poly.entity_id
_entity_poly.type
_entity_poly.pdbx_seq_one_letter_code
_entity_poly.pdbx_strand_id
1 'polypeptide(L)'
;MTIVQTPPATIRGSGATLQTAVKGLLRGTPGRMRLMGVVGVLAALLLGGAATNAVLASEAAAERAANNTQQVVRMQSIHVDLLRADALATNAFLVGGLETAESRAQYDAAMASVIRTVAAGAAAQPADATALGALAEHVQTYAALVEQARSNNRLGLPVGARYLTEASASLRTSAIPVVVQLVQANEGRAQSEFERTNSSLQLYLGVGALVVLVLVAVWLARRTHRYVNPSFALGVVLLVVGLFVASSAIGGIGTAASQVASGDYRRAVDLAEIRTAANDARANESLTLIQRGGGDRYEQAWLANDTTIRAALDRVDGSPGLASAWQKYALAHAEIRGVDNDGRWEQAVELATSTGAAGTTAPFRAFDQQVTEQRDAASRSAIEQLGSLGGGSTVWAVLVGLVSLIASWLIVRGVGQRIKEYR
;
A
#
# COMPACT_ATOMS: atom_id res chain seq x y z
N MET A 1 61.84 61.89 -10.43
CA MET A 1 60.44 61.41 -10.48
C MET A 1 60.30 60.37 -9.38
N THR A 2 59.54 60.70 -8.36
CA THR A 2 59.44 60.02 -7.06
C THR A 2 58.48 58.84 -7.16
N ILE A 3 58.87 57.65 -6.69
CA ILE A 3 57.92 56.55 -6.44
C ILE A 3 58.14 56.06 -5.01
N VAL A 4 57.26 56.54 -4.12
CA VAL A 4 57.14 56.05 -2.74
C VAL A 4 56.29 54.78 -2.81
N GLN A 5 56.87 53.63 -2.43
CA GLN A 5 56.12 52.39 -2.22
C GLN A 5 55.40 52.46 -0.86
N THR A 6 54.08 52.39 -0.87
CA THR A 6 53.24 52.13 0.31
C THR A 6 53.17 50.62 0.58
N PRO A 7 53.30 50.15 1.85
CA PRO A 7 53.11 48.75 2.18
C PRO A 7 51.61 48.38 2.22
N PRO A 8 51.26 47.09 2.03
CA PRO A 8 49.87 46.64 2.01
C PRO A 8 49.24 46.75 3.41
N ALA A 9 48.09 47.41 3.49
CA ALA A 9 47.28 47.48 4.69
C ALA A 9 46.79 46.07 5.07
N THR A 10 47.34 45.52 6.15
CA THR A 10 46.89 44.25 6.71
C THR A 10 45.57 44.49 7.45
N ILE A 11 44.45 43.95 6.94
CA ILE A 11 43.16 43.93 7.64
C ILE A 11 43.27 42.93 8.82
N ARG A 12 43.95 43.32 9.90
CA ARG A 12 43.86 42.66 11.21
C ARG A 12 42.84 43.42 12.03
N GLY A 13 41.59 42.95 12.07
CA GLY A 13 40.60 43.62 12.91
C GLY A 13 39.25 42.95 13.08
N SER A 14 38.85 42.02 12.22
CA SER A 14 37.45 41.52 12.21
C SER A 14 37.18 40.42 13.26
N GLY A 15 38.13 39.51 13.49
CA GLY A 15 37.95 38.39 14.43
C GLY A 15 38.06 38.79 15.90
N ALA A 16 38.98 39.71 16.23
CA ALA A 16 39.20 40.18 17.58
C ALA A 16 38.07 41.11 18.08
N THR A 17 37.47 41.92 17.21
CA THR A 17 36.31 42.75 17.57
C THR A 17 35.05 41.93 17.81
N LEU A 18 34.80 40.87 17.02
CA LEU A 18 33.72 39.91 17.27
C LEU A 18 33.91 39.18 18.61
N GLN A 19 35.12 38.67 18.90
CA GLN A 19 35.38 37.98 20.16
C GLN A 19 35.31 38.90 21.40
N THR A 20 35.75 40.15 21.28
CA THR A 20 35.69 41.13 22.37
C THR A 20 34.27 41.66 22.58
N ALA A 21 33.49 41.84 21.52
CA ALA A 21 32.07 42.19 21.61
C ALA A 21 31.24 41.07 22.24
N VAL A 22 31.50 39.81 21.86
CA VAL A 22 30.87 38.62 22.48
C VAL A 22 31.26 38.50 23.96
N LYS A 23 32.54 38.71 24.32
CA LYS A 23 32.98 38.71 25.73
C LYS A 23 32.39 39.87 26.56
N GLY A 24 32.21 41.06 25.97
CA GLY A 24 31.55 42.20 26.61
C GLY A 24 30.04 41.99 26.81
N LEU A 25 29.39 41.32 25.86
CA LEU A 25 27.99 40.89 25.95
C LEU A 25 27.73 39.84 27.04
N LEU A 26 28.76 39.10 27.47
CA LEU A 26 28.66 37.99 28.42
C LEU A 26 29.00 38.36 29.88
N ARG A 27 29.47 39.58 30.16
CA ARG A 27 29.78 40.02 31.53
C ARG A 27 28.56 40.68 32.21
N GLY A 28 28.20 40.18 33.39
CA GLY A 28 27.11 40.69 34.24
C GLY A 28 25.76 39.96 34.10
N THR A 29 24.84 40.25 35.01
CA THR A 29 23.45 39.73 35.05
C THR A 29 22.69 39.86 33.72
N PRO A 30 22.84 40.95 32.93
CA PRO A 30 22.17 41.10 31.63
C PRO A 30 22.71 40.17 30.52
N GLY A 31 24.00 39.84 30.56
CA GLY A 31 24.62 38.96 29.56
C GLY A 31 24.17 37.50 29.67
N ARG A 32 24.00 37.01 30.91
CA ARG A 32 23.44 35.68 31.19
C ARG A 32 21.98 35.54 30.72
N MET A 33 21.18 36.61 30.81
CA MET A 33 19.80 36.61 30.31
C MET A 33 19.73 36.58 28.77
N ARG A 34 20.65 37.28 28.07
CA ARG A 34 20.75 37.19 26.60
C ARG A 34 21.14 35.80 26.13
N LEU A 35 22.12 35.16 26.79
CA LEU A 35 22.54 33.79 26.47
C LEU A 35 21.39 32.79 26.64
N MET A 36 20.65 32.84 27.75
CA MET A 36 19.49 31.99 28.00
C MET A 36 18.35 32.24 26.99
N GLY A 37 18.15 33.49 26.55
CA GLY A 37 17.21 33.81 25.49
C GLY A 37 17.60 33.20 24.13
N VAL A 38 18.88 33.25 23.76
CA VAL A 38 19.40 32.58 22.57
C VAL A 38 19.21 31.06 22.66
N VAL A 39 19.51 30.46 23.82
CA VAL A 39 19.27 29.01 24.06
C VAL A 39 17.78 28.66 23.92
N GLY A 40 16.88 29.48 24.46
CA GLY A 40 15.43 29.27 24.34
C GLY A 40 14.93 29.36 22.88
N VAL A 41 15.44 30.33 22.11
CA VAL A 41 15.11 30.45 20.67
C VAL A 41 15.66 29.26 19.88
N LEU A 42 16.90 28.85 20.13
CA LEU A 42 17.48 27.66 19.48
C LEU A 42 16.70 26.39 19.83
N ALA A 43 16.29 26.21 21.09
CA ALA A 43 15.46 25.09 21.50
C ALA A 43 14.08 25.10 20.82
N ALA A 44 13.45 26.27 20.69
CA ALA A 44 12.17 26.42 19.99
C ALA A 44 12.28 26.11 18.49
N LEU A 45 13.33 26.60 17.83
CA LEU A 45 13.59 26.30 16.41
C LEU A 45 13.94 24.84 16.17
N LEU A 46 14.72 24.22 17.07
CA LEU A 46 15.04 22.79 17.00
C LEU A 46 13.78 21.94 17.18
N LEU A 47 12.91 22.29 18.14
CA LEU A 47 11.65 21.60 18.37
C LEU A 47 10.69 21.76 17.18
N GLY A 48 10.56 22.98 16.65
CA GLY A 48 9.77 23.25 15.45
C GLY A 48 10.28 22.50 14.23
N GLY A 49 11.57 22.57 13.94
CA GLY A 49 12.21 21.86 12.82
C GLY A 49 12.11 20.34 12.96
N ALA A 50 12.31 19.80 14.17
CA ALA A 50 12.13 18.37 14.43
C ALA A 50 10.68 17.93 14.23
N ALA A 51 9.70 18.72 14.72
CA ALA A 51 8.28 18.44 14.55
C ALA A 51 7.85 18.50 13.08
N THR A 52 8.27 19.52 12.33
CA THR A 52 8.00 19.62 10.89
C THR A 52 8.61 18.45 10.12
N ASN A 53 9.86 18.10 10.40
CA ASN A 53 10.52 16.96 9.76
C ASN A 53 9.83 15.63 10.11
N ALA A 54 9.35 15.46 11.34
CA ALA A 54 8.59 14.28 11.74
C ALA A 54 7.26 14.16 10.99
N VAL A 55 6.53 15.27 10.81
CA VAL A 55 5.28 15.30 10.02
C VAL A 55 5.56 14.94 8.56
N LEU A 56 6.57 15.55 7.92
CA LEU A 56 6.94 15.27 6.52
C LEU A 56 7.43 13.83 6.32
N ALA A 57 8.23 13.30 7.26
CA ALA A 57 8.70 11.92 7.21
C ALA A 57 7.55 10.91 7.36
N SER A 58 6.57 11.23 8.22
CA SER A 58 5.36 10.41 8.41
C SER A 58 4.48 10.40 7.17
N GLU A 59 4.32 11.56 6.52
CA GLU A 59 3.59 11.70 5.26
C GLU A 59 4.25 10.89 4.13
N ALA A 60 5.56 11.05 3.94
CA ALA A 60 6.30 10.30 2.92
C ALA A 60 6.26 8.78 3.18
N ALA A 61 6.26 8.35 4.45
CA ALA A 61 6.09 6.95 4.81
C ALA A 61 4.68 6.43 4.50
N ALA A 62 3.64 7.21 4.81
CA ALA A 62 2.26 6.87 4.46
C ALA A 62 2.06 6.78 2.94
N GLU A 63 2.66 7.68 2.16
CA GLU A 63 2.62 7.64 0.69
C GLU A 63 3.32 6.38 0.14
N ARG A 64 4.52 6.06 0.64
CA ARG A 64 5.22 4.83 0.24
C ARG A 64 4.45 3.57 0.62
N ALA A 65 3.85 3.54 1.82
CA ALA A 65 2.99 2.45 2.24
C ALA A 65 1.78 2.30 1.30
N ALA A 66 1.10 3.40 0.97
CA ALA A 66 -0.01 3.40 0.02
C ALA A 66 0.41 2.88 -1.37
N ASN A 67 1.57 3.30 -1.87
CA ASN A 67 2.09 2.83 -3.16
C ASN A 67 2.39 1.32 -3.16
N ASN A 68 2.96 0.79 -2.07
CA ASN A 68 3.18 -0.65 -1.88
C ASN A 68 1.87 -1.42 -1.78
N THR A 69 0.88 -0.88 -1.06
CA THR A 69 -0.48 -1.44 -0.96
C THR A 69 -1.18 -1.48 -2.32
N GLN A 70 -1.06 -0.43 -3.13
CA GLN A 70 -1.55 -0.45 -4.52
C GLN A 70 -0.83 -1.50 -5.37
N GLN A 71 0.45 -1.73 -5.13
CA GLN A 71 1.21 -2.77 -5.82
C GLN A 71 0.69 -4.17 -5.47
N VAL A 72 0.33 -4.43 -4.21
CA VAL A 72 -0.35 -5.69 -3.81
C VAL A 72 -1.63 -5.90 -4.62
N VAL A 73 -2.47 -4.88 -4.75
CA VAL A 73 -3.71 -4.97 -5.55
C VAL A 73 -3.42 -5.29 -7.01
N ARG A 74 -2.38 -4.68 -7.59
CA ARG A 74 -1.94 -5.01 -8.96
C ARG A 74 -1.55 -6.48 -9.08
N MET A 75 -0.79 -7.01 -8.13
CA MET A 75 -0.39 -8.43 -8.14
C MET A 75 -1.59 -9.36 -7.99
N GLN A 76 -2.53 -9.03 -7.10
CA GLN A 76 -3.78 -9.79 -6.96
C GLN A 76 -4.63 -9.74 -8.23
N SER A 77 -4.70 -8.60 -8.92
CA SER A 77 -5.40 -8.50 -10.21
C SER A 77 -4.77 -9.40 -11.27
N ILE A 78 -3.43 -9.44 -11.34
CA ILE A 78 -2.71 -10.38 -12.22
C ILE A 78 -3.07 -11.82 -11.88
N HIS A 79 -3.11 -12.18 -10.60
CA HIS A 79 -3.47 -13.53 -10.15
C HIS A 79 -4.88 -13.93 -10.62
N VAL A 80 -5.86 -13.05 -10.34
CA VAL A 80 -7.26 -13.25 -10.74
C VAL A 80 -7.37 -13.38 -12.26
N ASP A 81 -6.78 -12.47 -13.02
CA ASP A 81 -6.92 -12.44 -14.48
C ASP A 81 -6.24 -13.65 -15.14
N LEU A 82 -5.13 -14.15 -14.58
CA LEU A 82 -4.48 -15.38 -15.06
C LEU A 82 -5.34 -16.62 -14.85
N LEU A 83 -5.90 -16.80 -13.65
CA LEU A 83 -6.78 -17.95 -13.39
C LEU A 83 -8.10 -17.84 -14.14
N ARG A 84 -8.61 -16.62 -14.36
CA ARG A 84 -9.75 -16.38 -15.25
C ARG A 84 -9.44 -16.77 -16.69
N ALA A 85 -8.25 -16.43 -17.20
CA ALA A 85 -7.82 -16.85 -18.52
C ALA A 85 -7.76 -18.39 -18.63
N ASP A 86 -7.25 -19.08 -17.60
CA ASP A 86 -7.22 -20.55 -17.53
C ASP A 86 -8.62 -21.17 -17.50
N ALA A 87 -9.53 -20.61 -16.71
CA ALA A 87 -10.93 -21.03 -16.66
C ALA A 87 -11.63 -20.90 -18.02
N LEU A 88 -11.40 -19.78 -18.72
CA LEU A 88 -11.95 -19.54 -20.06
C LEU A 88 -11.35 -20.48 -21.10
N ALA A 89 -10.02 -20.65 -21.10
CA ALA A 89 -9.32 -21.50 -22.05
C ALA A 89 -9.72 -22.98 -21.90
N THR A 90 -9.79 -23.46 -20.66
CA THR A 90 -10.16 -24.86 -20.37
C THR A 90 -11.64 -25.14 -20.67
N ASN A 91 -12.54 -24.22 -20.35
CA ASN A 91 -13.95 -24.38 -20.69
C ASN A 91 -14.19 -24.31 -22.22
N ALA A 92 -13.52 -23.40 -22.93
CA ALA A 92 -13.58 -23.31 -24.39
C ALA A 92 -12.99 -24.55 -25.09
N PHE A 93 -12.09 -25.28 -24.44
CA PHE A 93 -11.57 -26.52 -24.99
C PHE A 93 -12.65 -27.62 -25.05
N LEU A 94 -13.58 -27.64 -24.10
CA LEU A 94 -14.64 -28.67 -24.03
C LEU A 94 -15.60 -28.64 -25.22
N VAL A 95 -15.79 -27.49 -25.88
CA VAL A 95 -16.68 -27.37 -27.06
C VAL A 95 -16.01 -27.80 -28.38
N GLY A 96 -14.89 -28.52 -28.33
CA GLY A 96 -14.32 -29.20 -29.50
C GLY A 96 -13.89 -28.27 -30.64
N GLY A 97 -13.33 -27.10 -30.31
CA GLY A 97 -12.88 -26.12 -31.30
C GLY A 97 -13.96 -25.17 -31.82
N LEU A 98 -15.20 -25.29 -31.36
CA LEU A 98 -16.31 -24.37 -31.63
C LEU A 98 -16.35 -23.20 -30.61
N GLU A 99 -15.18 -22.69 -30.24
CA GLU A 99 -15.06 -21.54 -29.34
C GLU A 99 -15.78 -20.32 -29.93
N THR A 100 -16.69 -19.71 -29.17
CA THR A 100 -17.43 -18.53 -29.60
C THR A 100 -16.52 -17.30 -29.65
N ALA A 101 -16.84 -16.33 -30.52
CA ALA A 101 -16.10 -15.07 -30.59
C ALA A 101 -16.11 -14.31 -29.25
N GLU A 102 -17.21 -14.41 -28.49
CA GLU A 102 -17.31 -13.82 -27.16
C GLU A 102 -16.36 -14.48 -26.15
N SER A 103 -16.33 -15.83 -26.09
CA SER A 103 -15.40 -16.56 -25.21
C SER A 103 -13.95 -16.21 -25.53
N ARG A 104 -13.61 -16.14 -26.83
CA ARG A 104 -12.28 -15.75 -27.28
C ARG A 104 -11.92 -14.33 -26.83
N ALA A 105 -12.82 -13.37 -27.03
CA ALA A 105 -12.62 -11.98 -26.63
C ALA A 105 -12.43 -11.84 -25.11
N GLN A 106 -13.15 -12.63 -24.29
CA GLN A 106 -12.98 -12.63 -22.84
C GLN A 106 -11.59 -13.14 -22.42
N TYR A 107 -11.09 -14.21 -23.05
CA TYR A 107 -9.73 -14.71 -22.82
C TYR A 107 -8.68 -13.67 -23.21
N ASP A 108 -8.79 -13.10 -24.41
CA ASP A 108 -7.83 -12.12 -24.92
C ASP A 108 -7.84 -10.84 -24.04
N ALA A 109 -9.00 -10.43 -23.53
CA ALA A 109 -9.12 -9.31 -22.60
C ALA A 109 -8.43 -9.59 -21.25
N ALA A 110 -8.57 -10.80 -20.70
CA ALA A 110 -7.90 -11.21 -19.47
C ALA A 110 -6.37 -11.22 -19.65
N MET A 111 -5.86 -11.82 -20.73
CA MET A 111 -4.43 -11.84 -21.04
C MET A 111 -3.86 -10.43 -21.27
N ALA A 112 -4.61 -9.57 -21.97
CA ALA A 112 -4.20 -8.18 -22.16
C ALA A 112 -4.19 -7.39 -20.85
N SER A 113 -5.12 -7.68 -19.92
CA SER A 113 -5.13 -7.11 -18.57
C SER A 113 -3.88 -7.51 -17.78
N VAL A 114 -3.50 -8.79 -17.81
CA VAL A 114 -2.26 -9.27 -17.19
C VAL A 114 -1.05 -8.51 -17.72
N ILE A 115 -0.87 -8.45 -19.05
CA ILE A 115 0.31 -7.81 -19.67
C ILE A 115 0.38 -6.32 -19.30
N ARG A 116 -0.75 -5.59 -19.37
CA ARG A 116 -0.79 -4.17 -18.96
C ARG A 116 -0.44 -4.00 -17.48
N THR A 117 -0.95 -4.87 -16.62
CA THR A 117 -0.72 -4.78 -15.17
C THR A 117 0.71 -5.15 -14.79
N VAL A 118 1.33 -6.10 -15.49
CA VAL A 118 2.75 -6.44 -15.34
C VAL A 118 3.62 -5.24 -15.72
N ALA A 119 3.37 -4.61 -16.87
CA ALA A 119 4.12 -3.43 -17.30
C ALA A 119 3.95 -2.24 -16.33
N ALA A 120 2.70 -1.95 -15.93
CA ALA A 120 2.41 -0.90 -14.95
C ALA A 120 3.04 -1.19 -13.58
N GLY A 121 3.01 -2.44 -13.14
CA GLY A 121 3.61 -2.89 -11.89
C GLY A 121 5.13 -2.72 -11.88
N ALA A 122 5.80 -3.05 -12.99
CA ALA A 122 7.25 -2.93 -13.11
C ALA A 122 7.69 -1.46 -13.13
N ALA A 123 6.91 -0.58 -13.76
CA ALA A 123 7.16 0.86 -13.74
C ALA A 123 6.90 1.49 -12.36
N ALA A 124 5.84 1.05 -11.66
CA ALA A 124 5.46 1.58 -10.35
C ALA A 124 6.39 1.13 -9.22
N GLN A 125 6.98 -0.06 -9.32
CA GLN A 125 7.89 -0.61 -8.32
C GLN A 125 9.10 -1.26 -8.99
N PRO A 126 10.21 -0.51 -9.18
CA PRO A 126 11.42 -1.03 -9.80
C PRO A 126 12.02 -2.25 -9.10
N ALA A 127 11.81 -2.40 -7.79
CA ALA A 127 12.24 -3.58 -7.03
C ALA A 127 11.57 -4.88 -7.51
N ASP A 128 10.39 -4.79 -8.11
CA ASP A 128 9.63 -5.95 -8.61
C ASP A 128 9.93 -6.24 -10.09
N ALA A 129 10.67 -5.38 -10.80
CA ALA A 129 10.82 -5.43 -12.25
C ALA A 129 11.41 -6.77 -12.75
N THR A 130 12.42 -7.31 -12.07
CA THR A 130 13.01 -8.61 -12.45
C THR A 130 12.02 -9.76 -12.29
N ALA A 131 11.30 -9.81 -11.17
CA ALA A 131 10.32 -10.86 -10.91
C ALA A 131 9.11 -10.75 -11.87
N LEU A 132 8.67 -9.53 -12.17
CA LEU A 132 7.62 -9.27 -13.16
C LEU A 132 8.09 -9.62 -14.59
N GLY A 133 9.37 -9.46 -14.90
CA GLY A 133 9.98 -9.96 -16.13
C GLY A 133 9.90 -11.49 -16.23
N ALA A 134 10.30 -12.21 -15.19
CA ALA A 134 10.18 -13.67 -15.14
C ALA A 134 8.72 -14.14 -15.23
N LEU A 135 7.80 -13.42 -14.58
CA LEU A 135 6.36 -13.69 -14.71
C LEU A 135 5.90 -13.55 -16.17
N ALA A 136 6.33 -12.49 -16.88
CA ALA A 136 5.97 -12.28 -18.27
C ALA A 136 6.42 -13.46 -19.17
N GLU A 137 7.61 -14.03 -18.93
CA GLU A 137 8.10 -15.21 -19.64
C GLU A 137 7.21 -16.44 -19.41
N HIS A 138 6.79 -16.68 -18.16
CA HIS A 138 5.87 -17.77 -17.83
C HIS A 138 4.49 -17.58 -18.46
N VAL A 139 3.98 -16.35 -18.46
CA VAL A 139 2.69 -15.99 -19.09
C VAL A 139 2.75 -16.19 -20.61
N GLN A 140 3.88 -15.85 -21.25
CA GLN A 140 4.07 -16.09 -22.68
C GLN A 140 4.11 -17.60 -23.00
N THR A 141 4.80 -18.38 -22.18
CA THR A 141 4.85 -19.85 -22.32
C THR A 141 3.46 -20.46 -22.19
N TYR A 142 2.70 -20.03 -21.19
CA TYR A 142 1.30 -20.41 -21.00
C TYR A 142 0.46 -20.11 -22.24
N ALA A 143 0.52 -18.88 -22.75
CA ALA A 143 -0.25 -18.45 -23.92
C ALA A 143 0.10 -19.30 -25.16
N ALA A 144 1.39 -19.60 -25.38
CA ALA A 144 1.83 -20.42 -26.50
C ALA A 144 1.31 -21.86 -26.42
N LEU A 145 1.24 -22.46 -25.22
CA LEU A 145 0.68 -23.79 -25.02
C LEU A 145 -0.85 -23.80 -25.20
N VAL A 146 -1.56 -22.75 -24.76
CA VAL A 146 -3.00 -22.61 -24.98
C VAL A 146 -3.33 -22.51 -26.47
N GLU A 147 -2.56 -21.74 -27.25
CA GLU A 147 -2.80 -21.65 -28.69
C GLU A 147 -2.50 -22.97 -29.42
N GLN A 148 -1.45 -23.70 -29.02
CA GLN A 148 -1.20 -25.06 -29.52
C GLN A 148 -2.37 -25.99 -29.17
N ALA A 149 -2.88 -25.93 -27.95
CA ALA A 149 -4.04 -26.70 -27.54
C ALA A 149 -5.27 -26.37 -28.39
N ARG A 150 -5.58 -25.08 -28.57
CA ARG A 150 -6.70 -24.61 -29.39
C ARG A 150 -6.61 -25.07 -30.84
N SER A 151 -5.44 -24.93 -31.46
CA SER A 151 -5.22 -25.36 -32.85
C SER A 151 -5.45 -26.86 -33.01
N ASN A 152 -4.87 -27.67 -32.12
CA ASN A 152 -5.07 -29.12 -32.14
C ASN A 152 -6.51 -29.54 -31.81
N ASN A 153 -7.20 -28.81 -30.91
CA ASN A 153 -8.60 -29.08 -30.58
C ASN A 153 -9.52 -28.85 -31.79
N ARG A 154 -9.28 -27.79 -32.58
CA ARG A 154 -10.01 -27.52 -33.84
C ARG A 154 -9.80 -28.61 -34.88
N LEU A 155 -8.67 -29.31 -34.84
CA LEU A 155 -8.36 -30.44 -35.71
C LEU A 155 -8.84 -31.80 -35.13
N GLY A 156 -9.44 -31.80 -33.93
CA GLY A 156 -9.86 -33.02 -33.25
C GLY A 156 -8.69 -33.90 -32.76
N LEU A 157 -7.48 -33.34 -32.65
CA LEU A 157 -6.29 -34.10 -32.27
C LEU A 157 -6.17 -34.22 -30.74
N PRO A 158 -6.05 -35.45 -30.19
CA PRO A 158 -5.99 -35.67 -28.73
C PRO A 158 -4.83 -34.97 -28.03
N VAL A 159 -3.74 -34.68 -28.75
CA VAL A 159 -2.57 -33.97 -28.22
C VAL A 159 -2.91 -32.55 -27.73
N GLY A 160 -4.00 -31.95 -28.22
CA GLY A 160 -4.46 -30.65 -27.73
C GLY A 160 -4.74 -30.63 -26.23
N ALA A 161 -5.30 -31.72 -25.69
CA ALA A 161 -5.58 -31.84 -24.26
C ALA A 161 -4.27 -31.89 -23.44
N ARG A 162 -3.20 -32.48 -24.01
CA ARG A 162 -1.89 -32.50 -23.36
C ARG A 162 -1.28 -31.10 -23.27
N TYR A 163 -1.30 -30.35 -24.36
CA TYR A 163 -0.81 -28.96 -24.35
C TYR A 163 -1.58 -28.09 -23.35
N LEU A 164 -2.90 -28.24 -23.28
CA LEU A 164 -3.71 -27.47 -22.34
C LEU A 164 -3.43 -27.84 -20.89
N THR A 165 -3.40 -29.13 -20.57
CA THR A 165 -3.10 -29.59 -19.20
C THR A 165 -1.69 -29.20 -18.77
N GLU A 166 -0.73 -29.16 -19.69
CA GLU A 166 0.62 -28.64 -19.46
C GLU A 166 0.63 -27.12 -19.25
N ALA A 167 -0.15 -26.36 -20.01
CA ALA A 167 -0.30 -24.92 -19.82
C ALA A 167 -0.83 -24.61 -18.41
N SER A 168 -1.95 -25.23 -18.03
CA SER A 168 -2.59 -25.07 -16.73
C SER A 168 -1.68 -25.52 -15.58
N ALA A 169 -0.88 -26.58 -15.77
CA ALA A 169 0.11 -27.01 -14.79
C ALA A 169 1.26 -26.00 -14.65
N SER A 170 1.85 -25.55 -15.76
CA SER A 170 2.93 -24.56 -15.77
C SER A 170 2.51 -23.23 -15.14
N LEU A 171 1.27 -22.80 -15.37
CA LEU A 171 0.71 -21.63 -14.71
C LEU A 171 0.76 -21.76 -13.18
N ARG A 172 0.32 -22.90 -12.64
CA ARG A 172 0.26 -23.17 -11.19
C ARG A 172 1.64 -23.41 -10.57
N THR A 173 2.57 -24.04 -11.28
CA THR A 173 3.90 -24.37 -10.74
C THR A 173 4.92 -23.26 -10.91
N SER A 174 4.75 -22.37 -11.89
CA SER A 174 5.79 -21.42 -12.29
C SER A 174 5.30 -19.97 -12.21
N ALA A 175 4.13 -19.63 -12.75
CA ALA A 175 3.66 -18.25 -12.79
C ALA A 175 3.04 -17.79 -11.46
N ILE A 176 2.09 -18.56 -10.92
CA ILE A 176 1.37 -18.21 -9.68
C ILE A 176 2.30 -18.00 -8.48
N PRO A 177 3.32 -18.84 -8.23
CA PRO A 177 4.25 -18.63 -7.12
C PRO A 177 5.00 -17.29 -7.20
N VAL A 178 5.34 -16.81 -8.39
CA VAL A 178 5.97 -15.49 -8.57
C VAL A 178 5.01 -14.37 -8.14
N VAL A 179 3.74 -14.47 -8.52
CA VAL A 179 2.71 -13.49 -8.10
C VAL A 179 2.50 -13.50 -6.59
N VAL A 180 2.45 -14.68 -5.96
CA VAL A 180 2.30 -14.81 -4.50
C VAL A 180 3.50 -14.22 -3.77
N GLN A 181 4.73 -14.46 -4.23
CA GLN A 181 5.93 -13.87 -3.64
C GLN A 181 5.95 -12.34 -3.78
N LEU A 182 5.49 -11.82 -4.92
CA LEU A 182 5.35 -10.37 -5.14
C LEU A 182 4.31 -9.75 -4.21
N VAL A 183 3.17 -10.41 -3.96
CA VAL A 183 2.18 -9.99 -2.96
C VAL A 183 2.85 -9.90 -1.59
N GLN A 184 3.47 -10.99 -1.12
CA GLN A 184 4.11 -11.06 0.20
C GLN A 184 5.22 -10.01 0.36
N ALA A 185 6.05 -9.80 -0.66
CA ALA A 185 7.12 -8.82 -0.63
C ALA A 185 6.57 -7.38 -0.54
N ASN A 186 5.48 -7.08 -1.26
CA ASN A 186 4.85 -5.76 -1.21
C ASN A 186 4.10 -5.52 0.11
N GLU A 187 3.43 -6.53 0.66
CA GLU A 187 2.82 -6.45 2.00
C GLU A 187 3.87 -6.19 3.08
N GLY A 188 5.00 -6.93 3.04
CA GLY A 188 6.12 -6.71 3.96
C GLY A 188 6.73 -5.30 3.82
N ARG A 189 6.88 -4.80 2.59
CA ARG A 189 7.33 -3.42 2.35
C ARG A 189 6.34 -2.40 2.91
N ALA A 190 5.03 -2.57 2.67
CA ALA A 190 4.00 -1.69 3.21
C ALA A 190 4.01 -1.64 4.75
N GLN A 191 4.14 -2.80 5.41
CA GLN A 191 4.25 -2.88 6.87
C GLN A 191 5.51 -2.19 7.39
N SER A 192 6.66 -2.42 6.76
CA SER A 192 7.94 -1.82 7.20
C SER A 192 7.98 -0.29 7.09
N GLU A 193 7.21 0.30 6.17
CA GLU A 193 7.12 1.77 6.05
C GLU A 193 6.40 2.39 7.25
N PHE A 194 5.37 1.71 7.81
CA PHE A 194 4.70 2.16 9.02
C PHE A 194 5.57 2.00 10.28
N GLU A 195 6.39 0.95 10.36
CA GLU A 195 7.28 0.73 11.51
C GLU A 195 8.43 1.75 11.58
N ARG A 196 8.97 2.15 10.43
CA ARG A 196 10.09 3.13 10.37
C ARG A 196 9.70 4.55 10.79
N THR A 197 8.42 4.89 10.74
CA THR A 197 7.91 6.20 11.19
C THR A 197 8.01 6.40 12.70
N ASN A 198 8.10 5.33 13.49
CA ASN A 198 8.41 5.36 14.92
C ASN A 198 9.91 5.62 15.18
N SER A 199 10.52 6.59 14.48
CA SER A 199 11.91 6.98 14.71
C SER A 199 12.04 7.60 16.10
N SER A 200 12.38 6.76 17.07
CA SER A 200 12.61 7.14 18.48
C SER A 200 13.56 8.33 18.60
N LEU A 201 14.47 8.51 17.64
CA LEU A 201 15.38 9.65 17.54
C LEU A 201 14.66 11.00 17.47
N GLN A 202 13.61 11.13 16.65
CA GLN A 202 12.82 12.37 16.53
C GLN A 202 12.04 12.65 17.81
N LEU A 203 11.55 11.58 18.46
CA LEU A 203 10.85 11.65 19.74
C LEU A 203 11.80 12.10 20.86
N TYR A 204 13.02 11.57 20.91
CA TYR A 204 14.06 11.99 21.86
C TYR A 204 14.51 13.44 21.63
N LEU A 205 14.64 13.88 20.38
CA LEU A 205 14.95 15.27 20.04
C LEU A 205 13.85 16.24 20.47
N GLY A 206 12.59 15.91 20.22
CA GLY A 206 11.43 16.69 20.64
C GLY A 206 11.31 16.79 22.16
N VAL A 207 11.42 15.66 22.87
CA VAL A 207 11.40 15.62 24.34
C VAL A 207 12.59 16.39 24.93
N GLY A 208 13.79 16.22 24.37
CA GLY A 208 14.99 16.94 24.81
C GLY A 208 14.85 18.46 24.68
N ALA A 209 14.34 18.96 23.56
CA ALA A 209 14.11 20.39 23.36
C ALA A 209 13.00 20.94 24.29
N LEU A 210 11.97 20.15 24.59
CA LEU A 210 10.94 20.50 25.57
C LEU A 210 11.53 20.64 26.98
N VAL A 211 12.37 19.70 27.40
CA VAL A 211 13.07 19.73 28.69
C VAL A 211 13.93 21.00 28.80
N VAL A 212 14.67 21.35 27.74
CA VAL A 212 15.48 22.58 27.72
C VAL A 212 14.61 23.84 27.88
N LEU A 213 13.47 23.92 27.19
CA LEU A 213 12.54 25.06 27.32
C LEU A 213 11.98 25.19 28.74
N VAL A 214 11.62 24.07 29.38
CA VAL A 214 11.16 24.06 30.78
C VAL A 214 12.27 24.51 31.74
N LEU A 215 13.51 24.04 31.55
CA LEU A 215 14.66 24.45 32.36
C LEU A 215 14.93 25.96 32.24
N VAL A 216 14.85 26.52 31.02
CA VAL A 216 14.98 27.97 30.79
C VAL A 216 13.85 28.74 31.49
N ALA A 217 12.60 28.23 31.43
CA ALA A 217 11.45 28.82 32.11
C ALA A 217 11.64 28.89 33.63
N VAL A 218 12.03 27.77 34.23
CA VAL A 218 12.25 27.63 35.69
C VAL A 218 13.40 28.50 36.16
N TRP A 219 14.50 28.56 35.40
CA TRP A 219 15.63 29.42 35.73
C TRP A 219 15.24 30.90 35.72
N LEU A 220 14.46 31.33 34.73
CA LEU A 220 14.00 32.71 34.61
C LEU A 220 13.05 33.09 35.76
N ALA A 221 12.13 32.19 36.13
CA ALA A 221 11.20 32.38 37.25
C ALA A 221 11.94 32.47 38.60
N ARG A 222 12.89 31.57 38.86
CA ARG A 222 13.70 31.59 40.09
C ARG A 222 14.54 32.85 40.22
N ARG A 223 15.08 33.38 39.13
CA ARG A 223 15.97 34.54 39.16
C ARG A 223 15.25 35.89 39.24
N THR A 224 14.01 35.96 38.76
CA THR A 224 13.23 37.22 38.73
C THR A 224 12.20 37.32 39.86
N HIS A 225 12.05 36.28 40.70
CA HIS A 225 11.08 36.21 41.81
C HIS A 225 9.61 36.50 41.42
N ARG A 226 9.31 36.53 40.12
CA ARG A 226 7.96 36.69 39.55
C ARG A 226 7.61 35.38 38.84
N TYR A 227 6.53 34.76 39.29
CA TYR A 227 6.22 33.36 38.95
C TYR A 227 5.89 33.12 37.46
N VAL A 228 5.48 34.13 36.68
CA VAL A 228 5.11 33.92 35.26
C VAL A 228 5.53 35.12 34.39
N ASN A 229 6.32 34.88 33.35
CA ASN A 229 6.52 35.82 32.24
C ASN A 229 5.49 35.51 31.14
N PRO A 230 4.43 36.33 30.96
CA PRO A 230 3.28 35.96 30.11
C PRO A 230 3.68 35.64 28.67
N SER A 231 4.62 36.41 28.10
CA SER A 231 5.08 36.26 26.72
C SER A 231 5.94 35.01 26.49
N PHE A 232 6.81 34.66 27.44
CA PHE A 232 7.58 33.42 27.38
C PHE A 232 6.68 32.20 27.62
N ALA A 233 5.77 32.28 28.61
CA ALA A 233 4.80 31.22 28.88
C ALA A 233 3.89 30.97 27.67
N LEU A 234 3.41 32.03 27.01
CA LEU A 234 2.63 31.92 25.77
C LEU A 234 3.42 31.23 24.66
N GLY A 235 4.72 31.53 24.50
CA GLY A 235 5.60 30.86 23.54
C GLY A 235 5.75 29.36 23.82
N VAL A 236 5.95 28.97 25.08
CA VAL A 236 6.02 27.54 25.47
C VAL A 236 4.68 26.84 25.26
N VAL A 237 3.56 27.47 25.63
CA VAL A 237 2.21 26.92 25.40
C VAL A 237 1.94 26.71 23.92
N LEU A 238 2.30 27.66 23.06
CA LEU A 238 2.17 27.51 21.60
C LEU A 238 3.00 26.34 21.05
N LEU A 239 4.22 26.13 21.57
CA LEU A 239 5.04 24.99 21.17
C LEU A 239 4.44 23.66 21.65
N VAL A 240 3.89 23.59 22.86
CA VAL A 240 3.19 22.40 23.37
C VAL A 240 1.94 22.10 22.55
N VAL A 241 1.14 23.13 22.24
CA VAL A 241 -0.05 22.99 21.37
C VAL A 241 0.37 22.55 19.97
N GLY A 242 1.42 23.13 19.39
CA GLY A 242 1.96 22.72 18.09
C GLY A 242 2.45 21.27 18.09
N LEU A 243 3.12 20.83 19.16
CA LEU A 243 3.56 19.44 19.32
C LEU A 243 2.38 18.49 19.49
N PHE A 244 1.35 18.88 20.24
CA PHE A 244 0.12 18.13 20.40
C PHE A 244 -0.64 18.00 19.08
N VAL A 245 -0.76 19.08 18.31
CA VAL A 245 -1.37 19.09 16.97
C VAL A 245 -0.57 18.21 16.01
N ALA A 246 0.76 18.32 15.99
CA ALA A 246 1.62 17.46 15.16
C ALA A 246 1.48 15.98 15.54
N SER A 247 1.49 15.68 16.84
CA SER A 247 1.30 14.31 17.36
C SER A 247 -0.10 13.76 17.04
N SER A 248 -1.13 14.60 17.13
CA SER A 248 -2.51 14.25 16.79
C SER A 248 -2.69 14.04 15.29
N ALA A 249 -2.00 14.83 14.44
CA ALA A 249 -2.00 14.65 13.00
C ALA A 249 -1.30 13.33 12.61
N ILE A 250 -0.13 13.04 13.18
CA ILE A 250 0.60 11.78 12.97
C ILE A 250 -0.24 10.58 13.46
N GLY A 251 -0.80 10.68 14.67
CA GLY A 251 -1.69 9.66 15.23
C GLY A 251 -2.94 9.45 14.39
N GLY A 252 -3.55 10.52 13.90
CA GLY A 252 -4.72 10.48 13.01
C GLY A 252 -4.44 9.77 11.69
N ILE A 253 -3.30 10.06 11.05
CA ILE A 253 -2.84 9.38 9.83
C ILE A 253 -2.63 7.88 10.11
N GLY A 254 -1.96 7.53 11.20
CA GLY A 254 -1.72 6.13 11.59
C GLY A 254 -3.03 5.37 11.87
N THR A 255 -3.97 5.98 12.61
CA THR A 255 -5.27 5.37 12.90
C THR A 255 -6.10 5.21 11.63
N ALA A 256 -6.15 6.23 10.76
CA ALA A 256 -6.93 6.16 9.54
C ALA A 256 -6.33 5.16 8.54
N ALA A 257 -5.01 5.11 8.39
CA ALA A 257 -4.33 4.10 7.59
C ALA A 257 -4.60 2.68 8.13
N SER A 258 -4.56 2.49 9.45
CA SER A 258 -4.89 1.19 10.07
C SER A 258 -6.35 0.81 9.90
N GLN A 259 -7.27 1.77 9.93
CA GLN A 259 -8.71 1.55 9.71
C GLN A 259 -9.00 1.18 8.25
N VAL A 260 -8.38 1.87 7.28
CA VAL A 260 -8.52 1.50 5.86
C VAL A 260 -7.90 0.12 5.61
N ALA A 261 -6.72 -0.16 6.17
CA ALA A 261 -6.04 -1.43 6.03
C ALA A 261 -6.81 -2.61 6.67
N SER A 262 -7.56 -2.37 7.76
CA SER A 262 -8.37 -3.40 8.44
C SER A 262 -9.83 -3.47 7.97
N GLY A 263 -10.32 -2.46 7.26
CA GLY A 263 -11.67 -2.37 6.72
C GLY A 263 -11.75 -2.72 5.22
N ASP A 264 -12.06 -1.73 4.39
CA ASP A 264 -12.37 -1.92 2.97
C ASP A 264 -11.22 -2.51 2.16
N TYR A 265 -9.97 -2.21 2.51
CA TYR A 265 -8.82 -2.81 1.84
C TYR A 265 -8.75 -4.32 2.10
N ARG A 266 -8.88 -4.74 3.37
CA ARG A 266 -8.89 -6.15 3.74
C ARG A 266 -10.04 -6.88 3.07
N ARG A 267 -11.23 -6.26 3.04
CA ARG A 267 -12.39 -6.78 2.32
C ARG A 267 -12.11 -6.98 0.83
N ALA A 268 -11.46 -6.02 0.18
CA ALA A 268 -11.08 -6.13 -1.23
C ALA A 268 -10.09 -7.28 -1.47
N VAL A 269 -9.12 -7.48 -0.57
CA VAL A 269 -8.18 -8.61 -0.61
C VAL A 269 -8.91 -9.95 -0.46
N ASP A 270 -9.77 -10.09 0.55
CA ASP A 270 -10.54 -11.32 0.79
C ASP A 270 -11.46 -11.64 -0.42
N LEU A 271 -12.10 -10.63 -1.03
CA LEU A 271 -12.91 -10.81 -2.24
C LEU A 271 -12.06 -11.19 -3.48
N ALA A 272 -10.83 -10.69 -3.57
CA ALA A 272 -9.90 -11.11 -4.61
C ALA A 272 -9.45 -12.57 -4.43
N GLU A 273 -9.22 -13.01 -3.19
CA GLU A 273 -8.92 -14.42 -2.86
C GLU A 273 -10.07 -15.35 -3.26
N ILE A 274 -11.30 -14.99 -2.89
CA ILE A 274 -12.51 -15.72 -3.29
C ILE A 274 -12.57 -15.86 -4.81
N ARG A 275 -12.37 -14.76 -5.54
CA ARG A 275 -12.45 -14.74 -7.00
C ARG A 275 -11.33 -15.57 -7.65
N THR A 276 -10.11 -15.50 -7.12
CA THR A 276 -8.98 -16.31 -7.58
C THR A 276 -9.29 -17.80 -7.42
N ALA A 277 -9.67 -18.23 -6.21
CA ALA A 277 -10.00 -19.63 -5.94
C ALA A 277 -11.20 -20.12 -6.78
N ALA A 278 -12.20 -19.26 -7.02
CA ALA A 278 -13.34 -19.62 -7.86
C ALA A 278 -12.97 -19.82 -9.33
N ASN A 279 -12.11 -18.97 -9.90
CA ASN A 279 -11.62 -19.16 -11.25
C ASN A 279 -10.72 -20.41 -11.35
N ASP A 280 -9.90 -20.69 -10.33
CA ASP A 280 -9.13 -21.93 -10.27
C ASP A 280 -10.04 -23.16 -10.20
N ALA A 281 -11.10 -23.13 -9.39
CA ALA A 281 -12.11 -24.17 -9.33
C ALA A 281 -12.77 -24.38 -10.71
N ARG A 282 -13.18 -23.31 -11.39
CA ARG A 282 -13.79 -23.40 -12.73
C ARG A 282 -12.85 -24.01 -13.78
N ALA A 283 -11.55 -23.69 -13.71
CA ALA A 283 -10.55 -24.32 -14.57
C ALA A 283 -10.41 -25.82 -14.25
N ASN A 284 -10.31 -26.17 -12.97
CA ASN A 284 -10.20 -27.56 -12.52
C ASN A 284 -11.45 -28.39 -12.89
N GLU A 285 -12.66 -27.85 -12.75
CA GLU A 285 -13.90 -28.48 -13.23
C GLU A 285 -13.79 -28.89 -14.70
N SER A 286 -13.35 -27.97 -15.55
CA SER A 286 -13.18 -28.27 -16.98
C SER A 286 -12.08 -29.30 -17.22
N LEU A 287 -10.98 -29.23 -16.46
CA LEU A 287 -9.88 -30.18 -16.55
C LEU A 287 -10.25 -31.60 -16.09
N THR A 288 -11.22 -31.75 -15.17
CA THR A 288 -11.76 -33.09 -14.83
C THR A 288 -12.33 -33.79 -16.07
N LEU A 289 -13.04 -33.03 -16.92
CA LEU A 289 -13.68 -33.54 -18.13
C LEU A 289 -12.70 -33.68 -19.32
N ILE A 290 -11.68 -32.82 -19.38
CA ILE A 290 -10.62 -32.90 -20.41
C ILE A 290 -9.76 -34.15 -20.20
N GLN A 291 -9.36 -34.43 -18.96
CA GLN A 291 -8.49 -35.57 -18.64
C GLN A 291 -9.32 -36.81 -18.29
N ARG A 292 -9.93 -37.42 -19.32
CA ARG A 292 -10.71 -38.66 -19.19
C ARG A 292 -9.88 -39.75 -18.49
N GLY A 293 -10.39 -40.27 -17.37
CA GLY A 293 -9.74 -41.31 -16.56
C GLY A 293 -8.61 -40.83 -15.63
N GLY A 294 -8.34 -39.52 -15.57
CA GLY A 294 -7.35 -38.92 -14.65
C GLY A 294 -7.85 -37.64 -13.97
N GLY A 295 -9.17 -37.44 -13.92
CA GLY A 295 -9.83 -36.24 -13.40
C GLY A 295 -9.72 -36.06 -11.88
N ASP A 296 -9.46 -37.11 -11.11
CA ASP A 296 -9.49 -37.10 -9.63
C ASP A 296 -8.59 -36.03 -9.00
N ARG A 297 -7.42 -35.77 -9.59
CA ARG A 297 -6.51 -34.72 -9.10
C ARG A 297 -7.11 -33.32 -9.24
N TYR A 298 -7.88 -33.09 -10.30
CA TYR A 298 -8.55 -31.82 -10.55
C TYR A 298 -9.80 -31.68 -9.69
N GLU A 299 -10.49 -32.79 -9.41
CA GLU A 299 -11.57 -32.83 -8.43
C GLU A 299 -11.07 -32.45 -7.02
N GLN A 300 -9.96 -33.03 -6.58
CA GLN A 300 -9.34 -32.67 -5.30
C GLN A 300 -8.94 -31.20 -5.25
N ALA A 301 -8.40 -30.65 -6.34
CA ALA A 301 -8.07 -29.23 -6.43
C ALA A 301 -9.33 -28.35 -6.42
N TRP A 302 -10.43 -28.78 -7.04
CA TRP A 302 -11.72 -28.10 -6.96
C TRP A 302 -12.23 -28.05 -5.51
N LEU A 303 -12.21 -29.18 -4.80
CA LEU A 303 -12.63 -29.28 -3.39
C LEU A 303 -11.77 -28.42 -2.45
N ALA A 304 -10.47 -28.33 -2.71
CA ALA A 304 -9.57 -27.44 -1.98
C ALA A 304 -9.92 -25.96 -2.20
N ASN A 305 -10.26 -25.58 -3.43
CA ASN A 305 -10.74 -24.25 -3.75
C ASN A 305 -12.11 -23.95 -3.11
N ASP A 306 -13.06 -24.89 -3.13
CA ASP A 306 -14.36 -24.75 -2.43
C ASP A 306 -14.16 -24.50 -0.92
N THR A 307 -13.25 -25.24 -0.29
CA THR A 307 -12.89 -25.04 1.12
C THR A 307 -12.33 -23.64 1.36
N THR A 308 -11.41 -23.20 0.50
CA THR A 308 -10.80 -21.85 0.57
C THR A 308 -11.85 -20.76 0.42
N ILE A 309 -12.76 -20.90 -0.55
CA ILE A 309 -13.83 -19.94 -0.81
C ILE A 309 -14.79 -19.86 0.37
N ARG A 310 -15.21 -20.98 0.95
CA ARG A 310 -16.10 -20.98 2.12
C ARG A 310 -15.45 -20.29 3.31
N ALA A 311 -14.18 -20.62 3.62
CA ALA A 311 -13.44 -19.99 4.70
C ALA A 311 -13.21 -18.49 4.47
N ALA A 312 -13.06 -18.05 3.21
CA ALA A 312 -12.93 -16.64 2.87
C ALA A 312 -14.27 -15.89 2.91
N LEU A 313 -15.37 -16.54 2.50
CA LEU A 313 -16.73 -16.00 2.61
C LEU A 313 -17.12 -15.68 4.05
N ASP A 314 -16.68 -16.50 5.01
CA ASP A 314 -16.88 -16.25 6.45
C ASP A 314 -16.18 -14.97 6.95
N ARG A 315 -15.16 -14.47 6.23
CA ARG A 315 -14.43 -13.23 6.57
C ARG A 315 -15.05 -11.97 5.96
N VAL A 316 -15.74 -12.09 4.83
CA VAL A 316 -16.41 -10.97 4.13
C VAL A 316 -17.86 -10.83 4.58
N ASP A 317 -18.02 -10.56 5.87
CA ASP A 317 -19.32 -10.41 6.53
C ASP A 317 -20.21 -9.38 5.79
N GLY A 318 -21.51 -9.66 5.69
CA GLY A 318 -22.47 -8.78 5.02
C GLY A 318 -22.35 -8.69 3.48
N SER A 319 -21.75 -9.68 2.82
CA SER A 319 -21.80 -9.85 1.35
C SER A 319 -23.06 -10.61 0.93
N PRO A 320 -24.21 -9.94 0.72
CA PRO A 320 -25.50 -10.62 0.63
C PRO A 320 -25.54 -11.44 -0.65
N GLY A 321 -25.82 -12.73 -0.54
CA GLY A 321 -26.00 -13.61 -1.69
C GLY A 321 -24.74 -14.23 -2.30
N LEU A 322 -23.51 -13.80 -1.93
CA LEU A 322 -22.29 -14.43 -2.47
C LEU A 322 -22.19 -15.92 -2.09
N ALA A 323 -22.42 -16.25 -0.82
CA ALA A 323 -22.41 -17.64 -0.36
C ALA A 323 -23.49 -18.49 -1.06
N SER A 324 -24.67 -17.92 -1.28
CA SER A 324 -25.75 -18.60 -2.01
C SER A 324 -25.42 -18.78 -3.49
N ALA A 325 -24.81 -17.77 -4.13
CA ALA A 325 -24.38 -17.86 -5.52
C ALA A 325 -23.27 -18.91 -5.71
N TRP A 326 -22.29 -18.96 -4.80
CA TRP A 326 -21.28 -20.01 -4.79
C TRP A 326 -21.90 -21.39 -4.58
N GLN A 327 -22.82 -21.53 -3.62
CA GLN A 327 -23.51 -22.80 -3.36
C GLN A 327 -24.28 -23.31 -4.59
N LYS A 328 -24.93 -22.42 -5.35
CA LYS A 328 -25.59 -22.80 -6.61
C LYS A 328 -24.60 -23.34 -7.63
N TYR A 329 -23.45 -22.69 -7.79
CA TYR A 329 -22.38 -23.20 -8.66
C TYR A 329 -21.84 -24.56 -8.18
N ALA A 330 -21.56 -24.68 -6.89
CA ALA A 330 -21.06 -25.92 -6.28
C ALA A 330 -22.02 -27.11 -6.44
N LEU A 331 -23.34 -26.88 -6.32
CA LEU A 331 -24.34 -27.92 -6.57
C LEU A 331 -24.37 -28.35 -8.04
N ALA A 332 -24.30 -27.40 -8.97
CA ALA A 332 -24.26 -27.70 -10.40
C ALA A 332 -22.95 -28.42 -10.79
N HIS A 333 -21.83 -28.10 -10.14
CA HIS A 333 -20.58 -28.85 -10.28
C HIS A 333 -20.74 -30.32 -9.83
N ALA A 334 -21.35 -30.54 -8.66
CA ALA A 334 -21.59 -31.89 -8.15
C ALA A 334 -22.48 -32.72 -9.09
N GLU A 335 -23.46 -32.10 -9.75
CA GLU A 335 -24.27 -32.75 -10.78
C GLU A 335 -23.42 -33.19 -11.98
N ILE A 336 -22.53 -32.33 -12.48
CA ILE A 336 -21.58 -32.69 -13.56
C ILE A 336 -20.74 -33.90 -13.15
N ARG A 337 -20.18 -33.90 -11.93
CA ARG A 337 -19.37 -35.02 -11.43
C ARG A 337 -20.19 -36.31 -11.33
N GLY A 338 -21.44 -36.23 -10.87
CA GLY A 338 -22.34 -37.38 -10.83
C GLY A 338 -22.58 -37.98 -12.22
N VAL A 339 -22.86 -37.13 -13.21
CA VAL A 339 -23.09 -37.54 -14.60
C VAL A 339 -21.83 -38.13 -15.25
N ASP A 340 -20.66 -37.53 -15.01
CA ASP A 340 -19.36 -38.03 -15.50
C ASP A 340 -18.98 -39.38 -14.87
N ASN A 341 -19.17 -39.53 -13.55
CA ASN A 341 -18.89 -40.77 -12.82
C ASN A 341 -19.79 -41.93 -13.26
N ASP A 342 -21.01 -41.63 -13.74
CA ASP A 342 -21.92 -42.61 -14.34
C ASP A 342 -21.54 -42.99 -15.79
N GLY A 343 -20.43 -42.46 -16.32
CA GLY A 343 -19.94 -42.73 -17.67
C GLY A 343 -20.62 -41.90 -18.77
N ARG A 344 -21.48 -40.93 -18.41
CA ARG A 344 -22.22 -40.08 -19.37
C ARG A 344 -21.42 -38.80 -19.69
N TRP A 345 -20.18 -38.96 -20.14
CA TRP A 345 -19.24 -37.85 -20.37
C TRP A 345 -19.79 -36.76 -21.30
N GLU A 346 -20.49 -37.12 -22.38
CA GLU A 346 -21.05 -36.13 -23.33
C GLU A 346 -22.07 -35.21 -22.66
N GLN A 347 -22.92 -35.75 -21.77
CA GLN A 347 -23.88 -34.98 -20.99
C GLN A 347 -23.18 -34.09 -19.95
N ALA A 348 -22.11 -34.60 -19.32
CA ALA A 348 -21.31 -33.81 -18.38
C ALA A 348 -20.66 -32.60 -19.07
N VAL A 349 -20.16 -32.78 -20.31
CA VAL A 349 -19.63 -31.69 -21.13
C VAL A 349 -20.71 -30.70 -21.54
N GLU A 350 -21.90 -31.16 -21.92
CA GLU A 350 -23.03 -30.29 -22.25
C GLU A 350 -23.42 -29.42 -21.03
N LEU A 351 -23.51 -30.00 -19.83
CA LEU A 351 -23.78 -29.26 -18.60
C LEU A 351 -22.66 -28.26 -18.25
N ALA A 352 -21.40 -28.64 -18.45
CA ALA A 352 -20.24 -27.78 -18.17
C ALA A 352 -20.13 -26.56 -19.09
N THR A 353 -20.64 -26.69 -20.33
CA THR A 353 -20.50 -25.67 -21.39
C THR A 353 -21.79 -24.93 -21.69
N SER A 354 -22.94 -25.44 -21.23
CA SER A 354 -24.25 -24.80 -21.40
C SER A 354 -24.26 -23.40 -20.78
N THR A 355 -24.71 -22.43 -21.56
CA THR A 355 -24.85 -21.02 -21.16
C THR A 355 -26.20 -20.73 -20.50
N GLY A 356 -27.13 -21.69 -20.53
CA GLY A 356 -28.45 -21.62 -19.91
C GLY A 356 -28.44 -21.99 -18.41
N ALA A 357 -29.62 -21.94 -17.79
CA ALA A 357 -29.78 -22.17 -16.35
C ALA A 357 -29.52 -23.62 -15.90
N ALA A 358 -29.50 -24.57 -16.83
CA ALA A 358 -29.26 -25.98 -16.55
C ALA A 358 -27.76 -26.33 -16.41
N GLY A 359 -26.85 -25.46 -16.86
CA GLY A 359 -25.41 -25.69 -16.79
C GLY A 359 -24.70 -24.91 -15.68
N THR A 360 -23.39 -25.11 -15.56
CA THR A 360 -22.57 -24.40 -14.55
C THR A 360 -22.12 -23.00 -14.98
N THR A 361 -22.18 -22.67 -16.27
CA THR A 361 -21.71 -21.37 -16.79
C THR A 361 -22.51 -20.19 -16.25
N ALA A 362 -23.84 -20.29 -16.21
CA ALA A 362 -24.71 -19.23 -15.70
C ALA A 362 -24.52 -18.95 -14.19
N PRO A 363 -24.58 -19.95 -13.28
CA PRO A 363 -24.35 -19.71 -11.86
C PRO A 363 -22.92 -19.22 -11.57
N PHE A 364 -21.91 -19.74 -12.29
CA PHE A 364 -20.54 -19.25 -12.16
C PHE A 364 -20.41 -17.78 -12.57
N ARG A 365 -20.97 -17.40 -13.73
CA ARG A 365 -20.93 -16.01 -14.22
C ARG A 365 -21.62 -15.05 -13.25
N ALA A 366 -22.77 -15.43 -12.71
CA ALA A 366 -23.48 -14.63 -11.72
C ALA A 366 -22.64 -14.41 -10.46
N PHE A 367 -21.97 -15.47 -9.98
CA PHE A 367 -21.05 -15.40 -8.86
C PHE A 367 -19.82 -14.50 -9.16
N ASP A 368 -19.13 -14.73 -10.29
CA ASP A 368 -17.93 -13.94 -10.68
C ASP A 368 -18.27 -12.45 -10.85
N GLN A 369 -19.42 -12.13 -11.42
CA GLN A 369 -19.90 -10.76 -11.53
C GLN A 369 -20.13 -10.15 -10.14
N GLN A 370 -20.84 -10.85 -9.25
CA GLN A 370 -21.16 -10.34 -7.93
C GLN A 370 -19.93 -10.12 -7.05
N VAL A 371 -18.94 -11.04 -7.09
CA VAL A 371 -17.70 -10.88 -6.32
C VAL A 371 -16.84 -9.74 -6.90
N THR A 372 -16.85 -9.56 -8.23
CA THR A 372 -16.15 -8.46 -8.90
C THR A 372 -16.72 -7.11 -8.50
N GLU A 373 -18.04 -6.94 -8.56
CA GLU A 373 -18.71 -5.68 -8.21
C GLU A 373 -18.43 -5.27 -6.76
N GLN A 374 -18.48 -6.24 -5.83
CA GLN A 374 -18.18 -5.99 -4.42
C GLN A 374 -16.71 -5.67 -4.18
N ARG A 375 -15.80 -6.38 -4.86
CA ARG A 375 -14.35 -6.12 -4.78
C ARG A 375 -14.02 -4.72 -5.29
N ASP A 376 -14.60 -4.33 -6.42
CA ASP A 376 -14.35 -3.03 -7.05
C ASP A 376 -14.95 -1.88 -6.24
N ALA A 377 -16.09 -2.10 -5.56
CA ALA A 377 -16.63 -1.15 -4.60
C ALA A 377 -15.71 -0.98 -3.38
N ALA A 378 -15.26 -2.09 -2.78
CA ALA A 378 -14.34 -2.07 -1.64
C ALA A 378 -12.99 -1.42 -2.00
N SER A 379 -12.44 -1.76 -3.17
CA SER A 379 -11.18 -1.19 -3.67
C SER A 379 -11.29 0.32 -3.91
N ARG A 380 -12.38 0.79 -4.54
CA ARG A 380 -12.62 2.22 -4.75
C ARG A 380 -12.76 2.96 -3.43
N SER A 381 -13.54 2.43 -2.49
CA SER A 381 -13.70 3.05 -1.17
C SER A 381 -12.36 3.16 -0.43
N ALA A 382 -11.55 2.09 -0.45
CA ALA A 382 -10.22 2.10 0.15
C ALA A 382 -9.30 3.14 -0.51
N ILE A 383 -9.30 3.26 -1.84
CA ILE A 383 -8.49 4.25 -2.58
C ILE A 383 -8.96 5.68 -2.27
N GLU A 384 -10.27 5.94 -2.26
CA GLU A 384 -10.83 7.27 -1.95
C GLU A 384 -10.50 7.69 -0.51
N GLN A 385 -10.66 6.79 0.45
CA GLN A 385 -10.30 7.03 1.85
C GLN A 385 -8.80 7.31 2.00
N LEU A 386 -7.92 6.52 1.37
CA LEU A 386 -6.47 6.77 1.37
C LEU A 386 -6.10 8.09 0.70
N GLY A 387 -6.71 8.42 -0.43
CA GLY A 387 -6.48 9.68 -1.16
C GLY A 387 -6.88 10.91 -0.35
N SER A 388 -7.95 10.81 0.46
CA SER A 388 -8.41 11.90 1.32
C SER A 388 -7.45 12.21 2.49
N LEU A 389 -6.61 11.25 2.90
CA LEU A 389 -5.64 11.42 3.98
C LEU A 389 -4.44 12.28 3.59
N GLY A 390 -4.06 12.32 2.31
CA GLY A 390 -2.93 13.10 1.81
C GLY A 390 -3.20 14.59 1.59
N GLY A 391 -4.46 15.03 1.56
CA GLY A 391 -4.83 16.40 1.19
C GLY A 391 -4.68 17.46 2.31
N GLY A 392 -4.62 17.06 3.58
CA GLY A 392 -4.59 17.97 4.74
C GLY A 392 -3.23 18.18 5.39
N SER A 393 -2.26 17.31 5.13
CA SER A 393 -0.95 17.21 5.82
C SER A 393 -0.03 18.41 5.57
N THR A 394 0.03 18.91 4.35
CA THR A 394 0.86 20.08 3.99
C THR A 394 0.42 21.34 4.72
N VAL A 395 -0.89 21.50 4.93
CA VAL A 395 -1.45 22.62 5.71
C VAL A 395 -1.01 22.51 7.18
N TRP A 396 -1.03 21.31 7.76
CA TRP A 396 -0.56 21.08 9.14
C TRP A 396 0.95 21.27 9.28
N ALA A 397 1.76 20.81 8.33
CA ALA A 397 3.21 21.02 8.35
C ALA A 397 3.57 22.53 8.28
N VAL A 398 2.88 23.28 7.42
CA VAL A 398 3.01 24.75 7.33
C VAL A 398 2.52 25.43 8.60
N LEU A 399 1.39 25.01 9.17
CA LEU A 399 0.87 25.55 10.44
C LEU A 399 1.83 25.31 11.60
N VAL A 400 2.39 24.11 11.75
CA VAL A 400 3.40 23.79 12.79
C VAL A 400 4.66 24.63 12.59
N GLY A 401 5.12 24.78 11.34
CA GLY A 401 6.23 25.67 10.99
C GLY A 401 5.96 27.12 11.39
N LEU A 402 4.77 27.67 11.07
CA LEU A 402 4.38 29.03 11.43
C LEU A 402 4.26 29.23 12.95
N VAL A 403 3.67 28.26 13.68
CA VAL A 403 3.54 28.30 15.14
C VAL A 403 4.91 28.34 15.82
N SER A 404 5.89 27.58 15.33
CA SER A 404 7.25 27.57 15.90
C SER A 404 8.01 28.88 15.68
N LEU A 405 7.79 29.56 14.54
CA LEU A 405 8.32 30.90 14.28
C LEU A 405 7.69 31.96 15.19
N ILE A 406 6.37 31.91 15.39
CA ILE A 406 5.64 32.81 16.31
C ILE A 406 6.11 32.62 17.75
N ALA A 407 6.27 31.37 18.19
CA ALA A 407 6.79 31.05 19.52
C ALA A 407 8.22 31.56 19.73
N SER A 408 9.09 31.41 18.74
CA SER A 408 10.46 31.93 18.77
C SER A 408 10.48 33.45 18.94
N TRP A 409 9.60 34.18 18.24
CA TRP A 409 9.47 35.63 18.38
C TRP A 409 8.98 36.05 19.78
N LEU A 410 8.01 35.34 20.35
CA LEU A 410 7.49 35.59 21.70
C LEU A 410 8.54 35.37 22.79
N ILE A 411 9.40 34.35 22.64
CA ILE A 411 10.53 34.09 23.53
C ILE A 411 11.53 35.25 23.51
N VAL A 412 11.88 35.77 22.32
CA VAL A 412 12.75 36.95 22.18
C VAL A 412 12.13 38.17 22.85
N ARG A 413 10.83 38.43 22.64
CA ARG A 413 10.13 39.57 23.23
C ARG A 413 10.08 39.47 24.76
N GLY A 414 9.81 38.29 25.30
CA GLY A 414 9.75 38.05 26.75
C GLY A 414 11.09 38.25 27.45
N VAL A 415 12.19 37.83 26.83
CA VAL A 415 13.55 38.07 27.34
C VAL A 415 13.93 39.55 27.21
N GLY A 416 13.58 40.19 26.09
CA GLY A 416 13.85 41.60 25.83
C GLY A 416 13.15 42.56 26.79
N GLN A 417 11.90 42.28 27.18
CA GLN A 417 11.17 43.07 28.18
C GLN A 417 11.88 43.06 29.54
N ARG A 418 12.43 41.91 29.97
CA ARG A 418 13.13 41.79 31.25
C ARG A 418 14.49 42.47 31.24
N ILE A 419 15.23 42.44 30.13
CA ILE A 419 16.51 43.15 30.02
C ILE A 419 16.33 44.67 30.20
N LYS A 420 15.17 45.23 29.80
CA LYS A 420 14.86 46.65 29.98
C LYS A 420 14.56 47.04 31.43
N GLU A 421 14.17 46.10 32.29
CA GLU A 421 13.91 46.36 33.72
C GLU A 421 15.21 46.43 34.55
N TYR A 422 16.34 45.96 34.01
CA TYR A 422 17.66 46.00 34.67
C TYR A 422 18.60 47.08 34.09
N ARG A 423 18.09 47.92 33.18
CA ARG A 423 18.73 49.16 32.73
C ARG A 423 18.05 50.31 33.45
#